data_AF-A0A2N0NAT0-F1
#
_entry.id   AF-A0A2N0NAT0-F1
#
_cell.length_a   1.000
_cell.length_b   1.000
_cell.length_c   1.000
_cell.angle_alpha   90.00
_cell.angle_beta   90.00
_cell.angle_gamma   90.00
#
_symmetry.space_group_name_H-M   'P 1'
#
loop_
_entity.id
_entity.type
_entity.pdbx_description
1 polymer ?
#
loop_
_entity_poly.entity_id
_entity_poly.type
_entity_poly.pdbx_seq_one_letter_code
_entity_poly.pdbx_strand_id
1 'polypeptide(L)'
;VTIYTDSQTAIDGLRSCSTYVYSNSRLYYKTTNFELWAIIERTILSKNLTVFPVKVKAHSGNYLNDFADSLANTAHTASSSILISGMDLASAHDFVLTYDNDVVCESNPRHLLKQYYQMQLMRDLLNLT
;
A
#
# COMPACT_ATOMS: atom_id res chain seq x y z
N VAL A 1 -0.35 17.18 11.30
CA VAL A 1 -1.61 16.77 10.65
C VAL A 1 -2.31 15.78 11.56
N THR A 2 -3.55 16.05 11.96
CA THR A 2 -4.36 15.11 12.74
C THR A 2 -5.38 14.48 11.81
N ILE A 3 -5.46 13.15 11.78
CA ILE A 3 -6.35 12.40 10.89
C ILE A 3 -7.36 11.65 11.76
N TYR A 4 -8.63 12.02 11.66
CA TYR A 4 -9.72 11.31 12.30
C TYR A 4 -10.22 10.23 11.35
N THR A 5 -10.24 8.98 11.81
CA THR A 5 -10.69 7.85 10.99
C THR A 5 -11.33 6.77 11.85
N ASP A 6 -12.35 6.11 11.31
CA ASP A 6 -12.97 4.93 11.87
C ASP A 6 -12.29 3.62 11.44
N SER A 7 -11.27 3.67 10.58
CA SER A 7 -10.49 2.50 10.17
C SER A 7 -9.36 2.23 11.14
N GLN A 8 -9.44 1.11 11.88
CA GLN A 8 -8.34 0.71 12.77
C GLN A 8 -7.08 0.35 11.98
N THR A 9 -7.26 -0.32 10.85
CA THR A 9 -6.17 -0.70 9.94
C THR A 9 -5.42 0.52 9.42
N ALA A 10 -6.12 1.62 9.12
CA ALA A 10 -5.47 2.86 8.69
C ALA A 10 -4.61 3.48 9.81
N ILE A 11 -5.08 3.45 11.05
CA ILE A 11 -4.34 3.94 12.22
C ILE A 11 -3.06 3.10 12.41
N ASP A 12 -3.18 1.78 12.35
CA ASP A 12 -2.05 0.86 12.57
C ASP A 12 -0.99 1.01 11.47
N GLY A 13 -1.41 1.19 10.21
CA GLY A 13 -0.49 1.49 9.11
C GLY A 13 0.19 2.85 9.23
N LEU A 14 -0.53 3.92 9.59
CA LEU A 14 0.06 5.24 9.82
C LEU A 14 1.09 5.24 10.97
N ARG A 15 0.82 4.47 12.04
CA ARG A 15 1.79 4.24 13.12
C ARG A 15 3.00 3.43 12.65
N SER A 16 2.81 2.52 11.70
CA SER A 16 3.91 1.76 11.10
C SER A 16 4.83 2.67 10.27
N CYS A 17 4.28 3.62 9.51
CA CYS A 17 5.06 4.63 8.79
C CYS A 17 5.98 5.45 9.71
N SER A 18 5.59 5.72 10.96
CA SER A 18 6.44 6.47 11.91
C SER A 18 7.62 5.66 12.47
N THR A 19 7.68 4.35 12.18
CA THR A 19 8.70 3.44 12.73
C THR A 19 9.66 2.88 11.68
N TYR A 20 9.69 3.48 10.47
CA TYR A 20 10.55 3.07 9.36
C TYR A 20 10.34 1.60 8.92
N VAL A 21 9.13 1.06 9.11
CA VAL A 21 8.77 -0.34 8.81
C VAL A 21 9.05 -0.68 7.35
N TYR A 22 8.97 0.30 6.45
CA TYR A 22 9.16 0.10 5.02
C TYR A 22 10.62 0.22 4.57
N SER A 23 11.59 0.45 5.49
CA SER A 23 13.02 0.50 5.14
C SER A 23 13.69 -0.87 4.94
N ASN A 24 12.94 -1.98 5.09
CA ASN A 24 13.47 -3.34 4.92
C ASN A 24 12.56 -4.17 4.01
N SER A 25 13.13 -4.79 2.97
CA SER A 25 12.40 -5.61 1.99
C SER A 25 11.51 -6.70 2.61
N ARG A 26 11.94 -7.33 3.72
CA ARG A 26 11.15 -8.35 4.41
C ARG A 26 9.88 -7.76 5.02
N LEU A 27 9.98 -6.61 5.66
CA LEU A 27 8.86 -5.95 6.34
C LEU A 27 7.93 -5.29 5.31
N TYR A 28 8.53 -4.67 4.29
CA TYR A 28 7.86 -4.10 3.13
C TYR A 28 6.92 -5.12 2.49
N TYR A 29 7.45 -6.22 1.95
CA TYR A 29 6.65 -7.22 1.23
C TYR A 29 5.79 -8.13 2.10
N LYS A 30 5.86 -8.01 3.43
CA LYS A 30 4.96 -8.70 4.37
C LYS A 30 3.65 -7.93 4.56
N THR A 31 3.66 -6.63 4.30
CA THR A 31 2.52 -5.75 4.56
C THR A 31 1.59 -5.75 3.37
N THR A 32 0.28 -5.94 3.59
CA THR A 32 -0.72 -5.78 2.53
C THR A 32 -0.76 -4.33 2.07
N ASN A 33 -0.88 -4.09 0.76
CA ASN A 33 -0.85 -2.76 0.16
C ASN A 33 0.45 -2.00 0.45
N PHE A 34 1.58 -2.72 0.49
CA PHE A 34 2.89 -2.16 0.84
C PHE A 34 3.28 -0.93 0.00
N GLU A 35 2.88 -0.87 -1.27
CA GLU A 35 3.21 0.24 -2.17
C GLU A 35 2.48 1.52 -1.75
N LEU A 36 1.19 1.42 -1.44
CA LEU A 36 0.41 2.55 -0.95
C LEU A 36 1.00 3.08 0.35
N TRP A 37 1.40 2.20 1.27
CA TRP A 37 2.03 2.61 2.51
C TRP A 37 3.39 3.25 2.31
N ALA A 38 4.18 2.78 1.34
CA ALA A 38 5.46 3.38 0.98
C ALA A 38 5.28 4.79 0.40
N ILE A 39 4.28 4.98 -0.48
CA ILE A 39 3.92 6.31 -1.01
C ILE A 39 3.50 7.24 0.14
N ILE A 40 2.69 6.76 1.09
CA ILE A 40 2.28 7.53 2.27
C ILE A 40 3.49 7.89 3.14
N GLU A 41 4.36 6.94 3.46
CA GLU A 41 5.58 7.17 4.25
C GLU A 41 6.47 8.22 3.59
N ARG A 42 6.75 8.08 2.29
CA ARG A 42 7.56 9.05 1.55
C ARG A 42 6.90 10.40 1.43
N THR A 43 5.58 10.47 1.31
CA THR A 43 4.84 11.73 1.34
C THR A 43 4.96 12.43 2.69
N ILE A 44 4.85 11.68 3.79
CA ILE A 44 5.04 12.20 5.16
C ILE A 44 6.45 12.75 5.33
N LEU A 45 7.47 11.98 4.93
CA LEU A 45 8.88 12.37 5.06
C LEU A 45 9.25 13.57 4.18
N SER A 46 8.90 13.54 2.89
CA SER A 46 9.24 14.61 1.93
C SER A 46 8.59 15.95 2.28
N LYS A 47 7.40 15.92 2.90
CA LYS A 47 6.69 17.12 3.36
C LYS A 47 6.96 17.47 4.82
N ASN A 48 7.85 16.74 5.49
CA ASN A 48 8.19 16.91 6.91
C ASN A 48 6.93 16.98 7.81
N LEU A 49 5.98 16.07 7.59
CA LEU A 49 4.72 16.04 8.31
C LEU A 49 4.84 15.21 9.59
N THR A 50 4.29 15.72 10.69
CA THR A 50 3.96 14.90 11.86
C THR A 50 2.50 14.49 11.78
N VAL A 51 2.21 13.19 11.66
CA VAL A 51 0.85 12.66 11.51
C VAL A 51 0.35 12.03 12.81
N PHE A 52 -0.84 12.44 13.25
CA PHE A 52 -1.50 11.95 14.46
C PHE A 52 -2.84 11.30 14.11
N PRO A 53 -2.90 9.96 13.97
CA PRO A 53 -4.16 9.26 13.72
C PRO A 53 -5.00 9.18 15.01
N VAL A 54 -6.27 9.56 14.92
CA VAL A 54 -7.25 9.53 16.01
C VAL A 54 -8.41 8.63 15.61
N LYS A 55 -8.70 7.62 16.44
CA LYS A 55 -9.84 6.73 16.24
C LYS A 55 -11.14 7.47 16.50
N VAL A 56 -12.05 7.40 15.56
CA VAL A 56 -13.47 7.73 15.77
C VAL A 56 -14.32 6.48 15.65
N LYS A 57 -15.49 6.50 16.29
CA LYS A 57 -16.43 5.38 16.24
C LYS A 57 -17.28 5.50 14.97
N ALA A 58 -17.27 4.47 14.14
CA ALA A 58 -18.17 4.38 12.98
C ALA A 58 -19.64 4.51 13.41
N HIS A 59 -20.44 5.19 12.61
CA HIS A 59 -21.88 5.37 12.81
C HIS A 59 -22.25 5.88 14.22
N SER A 60 -21.43 6.78 14.77
CA SER A 60 -21.67 7.40 16.09
C SER A 60 -22.38 8.75 16.02
N GLY A 61 -22.80 9.19 14.82
CA GLY A 61 -23.35 10.52 14.58
C GLY A 61 -22.28 11.61 14.50
N ASN A 62 -21.01 11.24 14.25
CA ASN A 62 -19.97 12.21 13.97
C ASN A 62 -20.14 12.70 12.52
N TYR A 63 -20.67 13.90 12.36
CA TYR A 63 -21.00 14.48 11.06
C TYR A 63 -19.85 14.40 10.03
N LEU A 64 -18.62 14.70 10.42
CA LEU A 64 -17.49 14.70 9.49
C LEU A 64 -17.06 13.29 9.09
N ASN A 65 -17.11 12.32 10.01
CA ASN A 65 -16.85 10.93 9.67
C ASN A 65 -17.95 10.36 8.77
N ASP A 66 -19.21 10.63 9.11
CA ASP A 66 -20.38 10.18 8.33
C ASP A 66 -20.37 10.82 6.93
N PHE A 67 -19.93 12.08 6.82
CA PHE A 67 -19.73 12.75 5.54
C PHE A 67 -18.59 12.10 4.73
N ALA A 68 -17.45 11.80 5.36
CA ALA A 68 -16.34 11.11 4.69
C ALA A 68 -16.74 9.71 4.20
N ASP A 69 -17.49 8.95 5.00
CA ASP A 69 -18.03 7.64 4.63
C ASP A 69 -19.01 7.75 3.44
N SER A 70 -19.87 8.77 3.43
CA SER A 70 -20.79 9.02 2.30
C SER A 70 -20.04 9.32 0.99
N LEU A 71 -18.94 10.07 1.07
CA LEU A 71 -18.08 10.36 -0.08
C LEU A 71 -17.36 9.10 -0.57
N ALA A 72 -16.83 8.29 0.35
CA ALA A 72 -16.16 7.03 0.01
C ALA A 72 -17.13 6.04 -0.68
N ASN A 73 -18.35 5.89 -0.17
CA ASN A 73 -19.37 5.02 -0.78
C ASN A 73 -19.83 5.52 -2.16
N THR A 74 -19.92 6.84 -2.33
CA THR A 74 -20.21 7.45 -3.64
C THR A 74 -19.08 7.16 -4.63
N ALA A 75 -17.83 7.37 -4.21
CA ALA A 75 -16.66 7.13 -5.04
C ALA A 75 -16.49 5.64 -5.42
N HIS A 76 -16.80 4.71 -4.51
CA HIS A 76 -16.71 3.26 -4.76
C HIS A 76 -17.62 2.79 -5.91
N THR A 77 -18.73 3.47 -6.14
CA THR A 77 -19.68 3.15 -7.22
C THR A 77 -19.52 4.02 -8.46
N ALA A 78 -18.60 4.98 -8.43
CA ALA A 78 -18.33 5.87 -9.55
C ALA A 78 -17.58 5.12 -10.68
N SER A 79 -17.88 5.47 -11.93
CA SER A 79 -17.18 4.93 -13.11
C SER A 79 -15.79 5.54 -13.31
N SER A 80 -15.48 6.63 -12.61
CA SER A 80 -14.18 7.30 -12.64
C SER A 80 -13.21 6.68 -11.64
N SER A 81 -11.97 6.43 -12.05
CA SER A 81 -10.89 6.01 -11.16
C SER A 81 -10.08 7.21 -10.66
N ILE A 82 -9.51 7.08 -9.47
CA ILE A 82 -8.50 8.00 -8.95
C ILE A 82 -7.14 7.43 -9.34
N LEU A 83 -6.41 8.15 -10.17
CA LEU A 83 -5.02 7.83 -10.45
C LEU A 83 -4.16 8.28 -9.24
N ILE A 84 -3.46 7.34 -8.61
CA ILE A 84 -2.49 7.66 -7.57
C ILE A 84 -1.19 8.10 -8.27
N SER A 85 -0.99 9.41 -8.36
CA SER A 85 0.29 9.99 -8.79
C SER A 85 1.36 9.76 -7.73
N GLY A 86 2.58 9.37 -8.13
CA GLY A 86 3.71 9.18 -7.22
C GLY A 86 4.16 7.73 -7.05
N MET A 87 3.96 6.88 -8.06
CA MET A 87 4.53 5.53 -8.05
C MET A 87 6.07 5.56 -7.97
N ASP A 88 6.68 6.63 -8.46
CA ASP A 88 8.11 6.94 -8.32
C ASP A 88 8.55 7.04 -6.84
N LEU A 89 7.62 7.33 -5.91
CA LEU A 89 7.90 7.32 -4.47
C LEU A 89 7.93 5.90 -3.91
N ALA A 90 7.17 4.96 -4.50
CA ALA A 90 7.20 3.55 -4.13
C ALA A 90 8.54 2.90 -4.52
N SER A 91 9.11 3.29 -5.67
CA SER A 91 10.42 2.83 -6.15
C SER A 91 11.62 3.49 -5.46
N ALA A 92 11.39 4.40 -4.51
CA ALA A 92 12.47 5.06 -3.77
C ALA A 92 13.25 4.11 -2.83
N HIS A 93 12.79 2.87 -2.66
CA HIS A 93 13.51 1.83 -1.93
C HIS A 93 14.37 1.01 -2.91
N ASP A 94 15.65 0.83 -2.56
CA ASP A 94 16.66 0.14 -3.36
C ASP A 94 16.42 -1.36 -3.58
N PHE A 95 15.46 -1.94 -2.85
CA PHE A 95 15.09 -3.35 -2.93
C PHE A 95 13.78 -3.60 -3.68
N VAL A 96 13.15 -2.57 -4.26
CA VAL A 96 11.91 -2.71 -5.02
C VAL A 96 12.22 -3.21 -6.42
N LEU A 97 11.58 -4.31 -6.82
CA LEU A 97 11.74 -4.88 -8.15
C LEU A 97 11.00 -4.02 -9.18
N THR A 98 11.71 -3.54 -10.19
CA THR A 98 11.15 -2.78 -11.33
C THR A 98 11.43 -3.48 -12.66
N TYR A 99 10.45 -3.50 -13.56
CA TYR A 99 10.59 -3.93 -14.94
C TYR A 99 10.79 -2.71 -15.85
N ASP A 100 11.78 -2.78 -16.73
CA ASP A 100 12.13 -1.73 -17.71
C ASP A 100 12.25 -0.33 -17.09
N ASN A 101 12.77 -0.25 -15.85
CA ASN A 101 12.94 0.95 -15.03
C ASN A 101 11.67 1.75 -14.67
N ASP A 102 10.52 1.46 -15.26
CA ASP A 102 9.30 2.27 -15.12
C ASP A 102 8.11 1.52 -14.49
N VAL A 103 8.16 0.18 -14.41
CA VAL A 103 7.04 -0.62 -13.91
C VAL A 103 7.42 -1.31 -12.59
N VAL A 104 6.84 -0.85 -11.48
CA VAL A 104 7.05 -1.45 -10.15
C VAL A 104 6.33 -2.79 -10.06
N CYS A 105 6.98 -3.81 -9.48
CA CYS A 105 6.36 -5.11 -9.22
C CYS A 105 5.48 -5.05 -7.97
N GLU A 106 4.17 -5.12 -8.18
CA GLU A 106 3.12 -5.11 -7.14
C GLU A 106 3.03 -6.41 -6.33
N SER A 107 3.80 -7.42 -6.72
CA SER A 107 3.82 -8.73 -6.07
C SER A 107 5.09 -8.91 -5.25
N ASN A 108 4.98 -9.66 -4.15
CA ASN A 108 6.16 -10.06 -3.36
C ASN A 108 7.12 -10.86 -4.25
N PRO A 109 8.36 -10.38 -4.50
CA PRO A 109 9.30 -11.03 -5.42
C PRO A 109 9.62 -12.47 -5.02
N ARG A 110 9.60 -12.80 -3.71
CA ARG A 110 9.83 -14.18 -3.25
C ARG A 110 8.71 -15.10 -3.67
N HIS A 111 7.46 -14.63 -3.62
CA HIS A 111 6.31 -15.42 -4.07
C HIS A 111 6.32 -15.57 -5.59
N LEU A 112 6.62 -14.49 -6.32
CA LEU A 112 6.74 -14.50 -7.77
C LEU A 112 7.80 -15.50 -8.25
N LEU A 113 9.03 -15.38 -7.72
CA LEU A 113 10.13 -16.29 -8.07
C LEU A 113 9.80 -17.73 -7.71
N LYS A 114 9.19 -17.96 -6.54
CA LYS A 114 8.75 -19.30 -6.13
C LYS A 114 7.73 -19.89 -7.12
N GLN A 115 6.72 -19.13 -7.52
CA GLN A 115 5.72 -19.56 -8.49
C GLN A 115 6.35 -19.86 -9.85
N TYR A 116 7.26 -19.01 -10.32
CA TYR A 116 7.99 -19.23 -11.56
C TYR A 116 8.75 -20.56 -11.56
N TYR A 117 9.54 -20.82 -10.51
CA TYR A 117 10.27 -22.09 -10.39
C TYR A 117 9.33 -23.30 -10.30
N GLN A 118 8.20 -23.18 -9.60
CA GLN A 118 7.19 -24.23 -9.55
C GLN A 118 6.57 -24.51 -10.93
N MET A 119 6.31 -23.47 -11.72
CA MET A 119 5.80 -23.62 -13.09
C MET A 119 6.83 -24.27 -14.02
N GLN A 120 8.11 -23.89 -13.94
CA GLN A 120 9.18 -24.53 -14.70
C GLN A 120 9.26 -26.02 -14.39
N LEU A 121 9.29 -26.38 -13.09
CA LEU A 121 9.32 -27.78 -12.67
C LEU A 121 8.11 -28.56 -13.21
N MET A 122 6.92 -27.96 -13.19
CA MET A 122 5.71 -28.59 -13.71
C MET A 122 5.75 -28.74 -15.24
N ARG A 123 6.28 -27.74 -15.96
CA ARG A 123 6.48 -27.80 -17.42
C ARG A 123 7.40 -28.96 -17.79
N ASP A 124 8.52 -29.10 -17.07
CA ASP A 124 9.49 -30.17 -17.27
C ASP A 124 8.86 -31.54 -16.97
N LEU A 125 8.11 -31.65 -15.87
CA LEU A 125 7.38 -32.87 -15.50
C LEU A 125 6.37 -33.30 -16.57
N LEU A 126 5.70 -32.33 -17.21
CA LEU A 126 4.69 -32.58 -18.23
C LEU A 126 5.27 -32.75 -19.65
N ASN A 127 6.60 -32.68 -19.81
CA ASN A 127 7.28 -32.68 -21.12
C ASN A 127 6.72 -31.64 -22.10
N LEU A 128 6.24 -30.49 -21.59
CA LEU A 128 5.77 -29.39 -22.42
C LEU A 128 7.00 -28.58 -22.89
N THR A 129 7.71 -29.09 -23.90
CA THR A 129 8.81 -28.37 -24.58
C THR A 129 8.25 -27.31 -25.50
#